data_AF-A0A3B1C0K5-F1
#
_entry.id   AF-A0A3B1C0K5-F1
#
_cell.length_a   1.000
_cell.length_b   1.000
_cell.length_c   1.000
_cell.angle_alpha   90.00
_cell.angle_beta   90.00
_cell.angle_gamma   90.00
#
_symmetry.space_group_name_H-M   'P 1'
#
loop_
_entity.id
_entity.type
_entity.pdbx_description
1 polymer ?
#
loop_
_entity_poly.entity_id
_entity_poly.type
_entity_poly.pdbx_seq_one_letter_code
_entity_poly.pdbx_strand_id
1 'polypeptide(L)' 'MVHKRGIGQKIVFVIALGSYLMALVCAVISAYLYIEAAPHDPIMAAFAASVVFFVGSGIVLHMMARTDLPDLRIK' A
#
# COMPACT_ATOMS: atom_id res chain seq x y z
N MET A 1 24.39 -15.63 2.98
CA MET A 1 23.55 -16.15 4.08
C MET A 1 22.10 -15.91 3.69
N VAL A 2 21.36 -16.96 3.32
CA VAL A 2 19.97 -16.85 2.85
C VAL A 2 19.05 -16.95 4.08
N HIS A 3 18.68 -15.81 4.66
CA HIS A 3 17.68 -15.76 5.73
C HIS A 3 16.34 -16.25 5.18
N LYS A 4 15.79 -17.34 5.72
CA LYS A 4 14.45 -17.82 5.33
C LYS A 4 13.43 -16.81 5.85
N ARG A 5 12.79 -16.06 4.94
CA ARG A 5 11.71 -15.13 5.27
C ARG A 5 10.57 -15.88 5.97
N GLY A 6 10.13 -15.37 7.12
CA GLY A 6 9.00 -15.93 7.86
C GLY A 6 7.69 -15.84 7.05
N ILE A 7 6.74 -16.73 7.33
CA ILE A 7 5.42 -16.72 6.67
C ILE A 7 4.74 -15.35 6.82
N GLY A 8 4.86 -14.72 7.99
CA GLY A 8 4.35 -13.37 8.26
C GLY A 8 4.92 -12.31 7.32
N GLN A 9 6.24 -12.28 7.10
CA GLN A 9 6.87 -11.34 6.16
C GLN A 9 6.35 -11.53 4.73
N LYS A 10 6.10 -12.78 4.32
CA LYS A 10 5.59 -13.09 2.98
C LYS A 10 4.16 -12.58 2.80
N ILE A 11 3.30 -12.75 3.81
CA ILE A 11 1.92 -12.22 3.82
C ILE A 11 1.95 -10.69 3.79
N VAL A 12 2.74 -10.07 4.66
CA VAL A 12 2.88 -8.61 4.72
C VAL A 12 3.38 -8.04 3.40
N PHE A 13 4.30 -8.72 2.71
CA PHE A 13 4.76 -8.32 1.38
C PHE A 13 3.65 -8.34 0.31
N VAL A 14 2.81 -9.38 0.32
CA VAL A 14 1.66 -9.47 -0.61
C VAL A 14 0.66 -8.34 -0.34
N ILE A 15 0.38 -8.03 0.93
CA ILE A 15 -0.51 -6.93 1.31
C ILE A 15 0.09 -5.57 0.91
N ALA A 16 1.41 -5.39 1.06
CA ALA A 16 2.11 -4.18 0.60
C ALA A 16 1.92 -3.97 -0.91
N LEU A 17 2.11 -5.04 -1.69
CA LEU A 17 1.92 -5.01 -3.14
C LEU A 17 0.45 -4.70 -3.50
N GLY A 18 -0.50 -5.31 -2.79
CA GLY A 18 -1.92 -5.02 -2.95
C GLY A 18 -2.26 -3.55 -2.69
N SER A 19 -1.69 -2.94 -1.65
CA SER A 19 -1.88 -1.50 -1.37
C SER A 19 -1.35 -0.62 -2.49
N TYR A 20 -0.17 -0.92 -3.05
CA TYR A 20 0.35 -0.15 -4.18
C TYR A 20 -0.51 -0.28 -5.44
N LEU A 21 -1.05 -1.47 -5.72
CA LEU A 21 -1.98 -1.66 -6.83
C LEU A 21 -3.27 -0.85 -6.61
N MET A 22 -3.81 -0.87 -5.39
CA MET A 22 -5.01 -0.09 -5.05
C MET A 22 -4.76 1.43 -5.17
N ALA A 23 -3.60 1.90 -4.72
CA ALA A 23 -3.18 3.29 -4.89
C ALA A 23 -3.15 3.71 -6.36
N LEU A 24 -2.63 2.83 -7.23
CA LEU A 24 -2.58 3.10 -8.66
C LEU A 24 -3.98 3.19 -9.27
N VAL A 25 -4.90 2.29 -8.88
CA VAL A 25 -6.30 2.34 -9.31
C VAL A 25 -6.98 3.65 -8.83
N CYS A 26 -6.82 4.01 -7.56
CA CYS A 26 -7.37 5.26 -7.03
C CYS A 26 -6.79 6.50 -7.75
N ALA A 27 -5.50 6.50 -8.08
CA ALA A 27 -4.86 7.61 -8.78
C ALA A 27 -5.40 7.75 -10.21
N VAL A 28 -5.57 6.64 -10.91
CA VAL A 28 -6.16 6.62 -12.26
C VAL A 28 -7.59 7.13 -12.22
N ILE A 29 -8.42 6.63 -11.30
CA ILE A 29 -9.82 7.09 -11.17
C ILE A 29 -9.86 8.58 -10.81
N SER A 30 -9.03 9.04 -9.88
CA SER A 30 -8.94 10.46 -9.53
C SER A 30 -8.55 11.34 -10.72
N ALA A 31 -7.64 10.86 -11.59
CA ALA A 31 -7.23 11.59 -12.78
C ALA A 31 -8.34 11.65 -13.84
N TYR A 32 -9.10 10.57 -14.03
CA TYR A 32 -10.28 10.59 -14.89
C TYR A 32 -11.36 11.53 -14.37
N LEU A 33 -11.65 11.49 -13.07
CA LEU A 33 -12.64 12.38 -12.45
C LEU A 33 -12.21 13.85 -12.50
N TYR A 34 -10.93 14.17 -12.42
CA TYR A 34 -10.44 15.55 -12.55
C TYR A 34 -10.74 16.16 -13.93
N ILE A 35 -10.82 15.34 -14.98
CA ILE A 35 -11.10 15.80 -16.34
C ILE A 35 -12.60 16.04 -16.54
N GLU A 36 -13.46 15.21 -15.94
CA GLU A 36 -14.91 15.27 -16.16
C GLU A 36 -15.68 16.08 -15.11
N ALA A 37 -15.15 16.21 -13.90
CA ALA A 37 -15.85 16.76 -12.74
C ALA A 37 -15.33 18.14 -12.34
N ALA A 38 -16.14 18.88 -11.58
CA ALA A 38 -15.71 20.16 -11.03
C ALA A 38 -14.66 19.92 -9.92
N PRO A 39 -13.65 20.79 -9.77
CA PRO A 39 -12.53 20.60 -8.82
C PRO A 39 -12.92 20.51 -7.34
N HIS A 40 -14.20 20.66 -7.01
CA HIS A 40 -14.75 20.59 -5.65
C HIS A 40 -15.61 19.34 -5.39
N ASP A 41 -15.60 18.36 -6.29
CA ASP A 41 -16.35 17.12 -6.06
C ASP A 41 -15.77 16.31 -4.89
N PRO A 42 -16.56 16.02 -3.84
CA PRO A 42 -16.08 15.33 -2.64
C PRO A 42 -15.57 13.91 -2.95
N ILE A 43 -16.07 13.30 -4.03
CA ILE A 43 -15.64 12.00 -4.51
C ILE A 43 -14.18 12.05 -4.98
N MET A 44 -13.80 13.08 -5.74
CA MET A 44 -12.42 13.26 -6.20
C MET A 44 -11.47 13.44 -5.01
N ALA A 45 -11.85 14.26 -4.02
CA ALA A 45 -11.05 14.45 -2.81
C ALA A 45 -10.86 13.14 -2.03
N ALA A 46 -11.89 12.31 -1.92
CA ALA A 46 -11.82 11.00 -1.27
C ALA A 46 -10.87 10.03 -2.02
N PHE A 47 -10.90 10.02 -3.35
CA PHE A 47 -9.97 9.22 -4.15
C PHE A 47 -8.52 9.71 -3.99
N ALA A 48 -8.29 11.02 -4.04
CA ALA A 48 -6.96 11.60 -3.83
C ALA A 48 -6.40 11.27 -2.43
N ALA A 49 -7.21 11.38 -1.39
CA ALA A 49 -6.80 10.98 -0.03
C ALA A 49 -6.50 9.48 0.08
N SER A 50 -7.30 8.65 -0.60
CA SER A 50 -7.10 7.20 -0.63
C SER A 50 -5.78 6.81 -1.28
N VAL A 51 -5.33 7.53 -2.32
CA VAL A 51 -3.99 7.33 -2.92
C VAL A 51 -2.91 7.50 -1.85
N VAL A 52 -2.93 8.61 -1.11
CA VAL A 52 -1.93 8.89 -0.07
C VAL A 52 -1.96 7.83 1.03
N PHE A 53 -3.15 7.39 1.44
CA PHE A 53 -3.32 6.34 2.44
C PHE A 53 -2.74 5.00 1.96
N PHE A 54 -3.06 4.57 0.74
CA PHE A 54 -2.58 3.29 0.20
C PHE A 54 -1.08 3.32 -0.12
N VAL A 55 -0.52 4.43 -0.59
CA VAL A 55 0.93 4.57 -0.78
C VAL A 55 1.63 4.56 0.58
N GLY A 56 1.16 5.35 1.54
CA GLY A 56 1.77 5.43 2.87
C GLY A 56 1.75 4.09 3.61
N SER A 57 0.59 3.42 3.66
CA SER A 57 0.47 2.08 4.24
C SER A 57 1.32 1.07 3.48
N GLY A 58 1.33 1.11 2.14
CA GLY A 58 2.19 0.28 1.29
C GLY A 58 3.67 0.41 1.64
N ILE A 59 4.17 1.63 1.90
CA ILE A 59 5.57 1.86 2.30
C ILE A 59 5.87 1.20 3.65
N VAL A 60 4.99 1.38 4.64
CA VAL A 60 5.16 0.78 5.97
C VAL A 60 5.17 -0.74 5.89
N LEU A 61 4.19 -1.33 5.19
CA LEU A 61 4.11 -2.78 4.98
C LEU A 61 5.34 -3.30 4.21
N HIS A 62 5.80 -2.57 3.20
CA HIS A 62 7.00 -2.93 2.44
C HIS A 62 8.23 -2.93 3.36
N MET A 63 8.40 -1.92 4.20
CA MET A 63 9.49 -1.86 5.16
C MET A 63 9.43 -3.04 6.13
N MET A 64 8.27 -3.33 6.72
CA MET A 64 8.08 -4.49 7.60
C MET A 64 8.43 -5.82 6.91
N ALA A 65 8.11 -5.96 5.63
CA ALA A 65 8.46 -7.14 4.84
C ALA A 65 9.96 -7.24 4.51
N ARG A 66 10.69 -6.12 4.50
CA ARG A 66 12.13 -6.05 4.18
C ARG A 66 13.02 -6.12 5.41
N THR A 67 12.51 -5.82 6.60
CA THR A 67 13.26 -5.92 7.85
C THR A 67 13.71 -7.36 8.09
N ASP A 68 15.00 -7.57 8.35
CA ASP A 68 15.54 -8.85 8.81
C ASP A 68 15.17 -9.01 10.28
N LEU A 69 14.13 -9.82 10.54
CA LEU A 69 13.62 -10.10 11.88
C LEU A 69 14.22 -11.42 12.38
N PRO A 70 14.89 -11.44 13.54
CA PRO A 70 15.36 -12.68 14.15
C PRO A 70 14.18 -13.59 14.50
N ASP A 71 14.39 -14.90 14.50
CA ASP A 71 13.37 -15.88 14.88
C ASP A 71 13.00 -15.68 16.36
N LEU A 72 11.82 -15.09 16.61
CA LEU A 72 11.27 -14.78 17.93
C LEU A 72 10.45 -15.95 18.51
N ARG A 73 10.58 -17.17 17.98
CA ARG A 73 9.93 -18.35 18.56
C ARG A 73 10.41 -18.56 20.01
N ILE A 74 9.54 -18.23 20.95
CA ILE A 74 9.68 -18.60 22.36
C ILE A 74 9.41 -20.11 22.45
N LYS A 75 10.39 -20.86 22.97
CA LYS A 75 10.37 -22.31 23.09
C LYS A 75 9.53 -22.79 24.26
#